data_AF-A0A8H6AI17-F1
#
_entry.id   AF-A0A8H6AI17-F1
#
_cell.length_a   1.000
_cell.length_b   1.000
_cell.length_c   1.000
_cell.angle_alpha   90.00
_cell.angle_beta   90.00
_cell.angle_gamma   90.00
#
_symmetry.space_group_name_H-M   'P 1'
#
loop_
_entity.id
_entity.type
_entity.pdbx_description
1 polymer ?
#
loop_
_entity_poly.entity_id
_entity_poly.type
_entity_poly.pdbx_seq_one_letter_code
_entity_poly.pdbx_strand_id
1 'polypeptide(L)'
;MITVKKIRVNLDDNIKLETDYQDLIEKDCKRGHRLLSQREKEKLNTVIDICKTIKRGSDRELDQCLPQRSNLENWSDKYGTRSKKASDIMRDYKELSGNKILQERDKEEQKEQKKIEKAKKRR
;
A
#
# COMPACT_ATOMS: atom_id res chain seq x y z
N MET A 1 -5.62 -11.50 -19.24
CA MET A 1 -4.31 -11.91 -18.71
C MET A 1 -3.65 -10.74 -18.02
N ILE A 2 -3.24 -10.88 -16.76
CA ILE A 2 -2.42 -9.88 -16.09
C ILE A 2 -0.99 -10.06 -16.62
N THR A 3 -0.40 -9.01 -17.18
CA THR A 3 0.98 -9.06 -17.68
C THR A 3 1.97 -8.89 -16.53
N VAL A 4 3.12 -9.55 -16.62
CA VAL A 4 4.24 -9.41 -15.65
C VAL A 4 4.58 -7.93 -15.41
N LYS A 5 4.59 -7.14 -16.49
CA LYS A 5 4.79 -5.69 -16.46
C LYS A 5 3.79 -4.97 -15.55
N LYS A 6 2.51 -5.35 -15.55
CA LYS A 6 1.48 -4.73 -14.70
C LYS A 6 1.64 -5.08 -13.23
N ILE A 7 2.08 -6.30 -12.92
CA ILE A 7 2.34 -6.75 -11.53
C ILE A 7 3.52 -5.98 -10.96
N ARG A 8 4.61 -5.86 -11.73
CA ARG A 8 5.79 -5.12 -11.29
C ARG A 8 5.50 -3.64 -11.06
N VAL A 9 4.82 -2.98 -12.00
CA VAL A 9 4.44 -1.57 -11.82
C VAL A 9 3.58 -1.39 -10.57
N ASN A 10 2.61 -2.27 -10.34
CA ASN A 10 1.83 -2.22 -9.09
C ASN A 10 2.70 -2.41 -7.85
N LEU A 11 3.63 -3.36 -7.87
CA LEU A 11 4.53 -3.60 -6.75
C LEU A 11 5.40 -2.37 -6.46
N ASP A 12 6.00 -1.79 -7.49
CA ASP A 12 6.83 -0.59 -7.39
C ASP A 12 6.02 0.61 -6.87
N ASP A 13 4.79 0.81 -7.37
CA ASP A 13 3.90 1.89 -6.94
C ASP A 13 3.47 1.72 -5.46
N ASN A 14 3.19 0.48 -5.02
CA ASN A 14 2.85 0.19 -3.63
C ASN A 14 4.07 0.39 -2.72
N ILE A 15 5.26 -0.06 -3.13
CA ILE A 15 6.50 0.18 -2.38
C ILE A 15 6.69 1.68 -2.17
N LYS A 16 6.57 2.46 -3.24
CA LYS A 16 6.74 3.90 -3.17
C LYS A 16 5.72 4.55 -2.22
N LEU A 17 4.45 4.16 -2.32
CA LEU A 17 3.41 4.65 -1.44
C LEU A 17 3.72 4.35 0.04
N GLU A 18 4.17 3.13 0.34
CA GLU A 18 4.52 2.77 1.71
C GLU A 18 5.73 3.56 2.22
N THR A 19 6.78 3.70 1.42
CA THR A 19 7.96 4.50 1.79
C THR A 19 7.60 5.97 2.03
N ASP A 20 6.89 6.60 1.09
CA ASP A 20 6.47 8.01 1.20
C ASP A 20 5.60 8.21 2.46
N TYR A 21 4.71 7.27 2.76
CA TYR A 21 3.87 7.32 3.96
C TYR A 21 4.68 7.19 5.25
N GLN A 22 5.66 6.29 5.32
CA GLN A 22 6.51 6.16 6.50
C GLN A 22 7.37 7.41 6.72
N ASP A 23 7.96 7.96 5.65
CA ASP A 23 8.75 9.20 5.72
C ASP A 23 7.93 10.37 6.28
N LEU A 24 6.65 10.46 5.90
CA LEU A 24 5.75 11.50 6.41
C LEU A 24 5.35 11.28 7.86
N ILE A 25 5.12 10.02 8.28
CA ILE A 25 4.88 9.70 9.69
C ILE A 25 6.09 10.06 10.55
N GLU A 26 7.30 9.79 10.07
CA GLU A 26 8.53 10.11 10.80
C GLU A 26 8.73 11.62 10.96
N LYS A 27 8.33 12.42 9.96
CA LYS A 27 8.47 13.89 10.00
C LYS A 27 7.44 14.56 10.89
N ASP A 28 6.17 14.17 10.79
CA ASP A 28 5.04 14.97 11.30
C ASP A 28 4.32 14.31 12.49
N CYS A 29 4.60 13.03 12.78
CA CYS A 29 4.10 12.27 13.93
C CYS A 29 2.61 12.51 14.25
N LYS A 30 1.74 12.45 13.22
CA LYS A 30 0.32 12.75 13.39
C LYS A 30 -0.39 11.75 14.28
N ARG A 31 -1.34 12.25 15.08
CA ARG A 31 -2.11 11.47 16.04
C ARG A 31 -2.87 10.35 15.32
N GLY A 32 -2.70 9.11 15.77
CA GLY A 32 -3.34 7.93 15.17
C GLY A 32 -2.47 7.21 14.14
N HIS A 33 -1.34 7.77 13.74
CA HIS A 33 -0.28 7.10 12.98
C HIS A 33 0.81 6.63 13.95
N ARG A 34 1.16 5.34 13.88
CA ARG A 34 2.15 4.75 14.76
C ARG A 34 3.51 4.75 14.05
N LEU A 35 4.53 5.26 14.73
CA LEU A 35 5.92 5.06 14.29
C LEU A 35 6.28 3.58 14.31
N LEU A 36 6.94 3.15 13.25
CA LEU A 36 7.45 1.79 13.17
C LEU A 36 8.65 1.60 14.08
N SER A 37 8.72 0.41 14.67
CA SER A 37 9.95 -0.08 15.28
C SER A 37 11.01 -0.36 14.21
N GLN A 38 12.28 -0.35 14.60
CA GLN A 38 13.40 -0.64 13.70
C GLN A 38 13.22 -1.97 12.94
N ARG A 39 12.77 -3.02 13.64
CA ARG A 39 12.50 -4.34 13.05
C ARG A 39 11.40 -4.32 12.00
N GLU A 40 10.39 -3.45 12.16
CA GLU A 40 9.30 -3.32 11.18
C GLU A 40 9.77 -2.59 9.92
N LYS A 41 10.62 -1.57 10.08
CA LYS A 41 11.29 -0.87 8.96
C LYS A 41 12.24 -1.81 8.20
N GLU A 42 13.02 -2.63 8.92
CA GLU A 42 13.92 -3.63 8.31
C GLU A 42 13.17 -4.65 7.44
N LYS A 43 11.96 -5.07 7.87
CA LYS A 43 11.12 -5.96 7.05
C LYS A 43 10.69 -5.29 5.75
N LEU A 44 10.29 -4.02 5.80
CA LEU A 44 9.95 -3.26 4.60
C LEU A 44 11.16 -3.12 3.68
N ASN A 45 12.31 -2.72 4.22
CA ASN A 45 13.55 -2.57 3.47
C ASN A 45 14.00 -3.87 2.80
N THR A 46 13.87 -5.01 3.49
CA THR A 46 14.14 -6.33 2.91
C THR A 46 13.29 -6.59 1.66
N VAL A 47 11.98 -6.29 1.71
CA VAL A 47 11.08 -6.46 0.56
C VAL A 47 11.51 -5.53 -0.59
N ILE A 48 11.81 -4.27 -0.28
CA ILE A 48 12.27 -3.28 -1.26
C ILE A 48 13.55 -3.74 -1.96
N ASP A 49 14.54 -4.20 -1.20
CA ASP A 49 15.82 -4.62 -1.74
C ASP A 49 15.68 -5.88 -2.60
N ILE A 50 14.87 -6.86 -2.17
CA ILE A 50 14.57 -8.03 -3.01
C ILE A 50 13.92 -7.56 -4.32
N CYS A 51 12.95 -6.65 -4.28
CA CYS A 51 12.28 -6.15 -5.49
C CYS A 51 13.25 -5.45 -6.47
N LYS A 52 14.25 -4.72 -5.96
CA LYS A 52 15.31 -4.10 -6.78
C LYS A 52 16.17 -5.14 -7.50
N THR A 53 16.40 -6.31 -6.90
CA THR A 53 17.22 -7.38 -7.50
C THR A 53 16.49 -8.17 -8.61
N ILE A 54 15.17 -8.05 -8.73
CA ILE A 54 14.40 -8.80 -9.72
C ILE A 54 14.76 -8.32 -11.14
N LYS A 55 15.32 -9.23 -11.94
CA LYS A 55 15.69 -8.95 -13.34
C LYS A 55 14.45 -8.78 -14.20
N ARG A 56 14.41 -7.67 -14.96
CA ARG A 56 13.34 -7.33 -15.90
C ARG A 56 13.40 -8.25 -17.13
N GLY A 57 12.25 -8.74 -17.58
CA GLY A 57 12.14 -9.58 -18.78
C GLY A 57 12.64 -11.02 -18.61
N SER A 58 12.89 -11.44 -17.37
CA SER A 58 13.21 -12.83 -17.03
C SER A 58 11.93 -13.66 -16.99
N ASP A 59 12.00 -14.92 -17.44
CA ASP A 59 10.87 -15.87 -17.32
C ASP A 59 10.45 -16.08 -15.86
N ARG A 60 11.38 -15.89 -14.91
CA ARG A 60 11.14 -15.99 -13.46
C ARG A 60 10.72 -14.67 -12.81
N GLU A 61 10.59 -13.58 -13.56
CA GLU A 61 10.23 -12.26 -13.01
C GLU A 61 8.89 -12.31 -12.28
N LEU A 62 7.91 -13.01 -12.86
CA LEU A 62 6.59 -13.17 -12.27
C LEU A 62 6.65 -13.92 -10.93
N ASP A 63 7.37 -15.04 -10.90
CA ASP A 63 7.54 -15.89 -9.73
C ASP A 63 8.29 -15.17 -8.59
N GLN A 64 9.13 -14.19 -8.94
CA GLN A 64 9.83 -13.36 -7.96
C GLN A 64 8.98 -12.18 -7.48
N CYS A 65 8.19 -11.55 -8.35
CA CYS A 65 7.35 -10.40 -7.98
C CYS A 65 6.14 -10.79 -7.13
N LEU A 66 5.49 -11.92 -7.40
CA LEU A 66 4.26 -12.32 -6.71
C LEU A 66 4.45 -12.50 -5.19
N PRO A 67 5.49 -13.22 -4.69
CA PRO A 67 5.73 -13.33 -3.26
C PRO A 67 6.01 -11.98 -2.59
N GLN A 68 6.74 -11.08 -3.26
CA GLN A 68 7.05 -9.77 -2.69
C GLN A 68 5.82 -8.87 -2.60
N ARG A 69 4.93 -8.95 -3.60
CA ARG A 69 3.64 -8.28 -3.53
C ARG A 69 2.82 -8.76 -2.33
N SER A 70 2.69 -10.07 -2.14
CA SER A 70 1.98 -10.62 -0.99
C SER A 70 2.63 -10.22 0.35
N ASN A 71 3.97 -10.22 0.42
CA ASN A 71 4.70 -9.79 1.62
C ASN A 71 4.43 -8.31 1.94
N LEU A 72 4.46 -7.46 0.92
CA LEU A 72 4.19 -6.03 1.08
C LEU A 72 2.74 -5.76 1.48
N GLU A 73 1.77 -6.43 0.85
CA GLU A 73 0.35 -6.32 1.21
C GLU A 73 0.13 -6.72 2.69
N ASN A 74 0.65 -7.86 3.11
CA ASN A 74 0.56 -8.33 4.50
C ASN A 74 1.24 -7.38 5.50
N TRP A 75 2.37 -6.78 5.11
CA TRP A 75 3.06 -5.80 5.93
C TRP A 75 2.26 -4.51 6.03
N SER A 76 1.70 -4.03 4.91
CA SER A 76 0.91 -2.81 4.82
C SER A 76 -0.40 -2.91 5.60
N ASP A 77 -1.07 -4.07 5.56
CA ASP A 77 -2.29 -4.32 6.34
C ASP A 77 -2.04 -4.18 7.85
N LYS A 78 -0.84 -4.54 8.31
CA LYS A 78 -0.49 -4.50 9.74
C LYS A 78 0.08 -3.16 10.17
N TYR A 79 0.90 -2.53 9.33
CA TYR A 79 1.80 -1.45 9.74
C TYR A 79 1.80 -0.24 8.80
N GLY A 80 1.31 -0.40 7.58
CA GLY A 80 1.44 0.57 6.51
C GLY A 80 0.12 1.23 6.15
N THR A 81 -0.01 1.62 4.89
CA THR A 81 -1.16 2.39 4.42
C THR A 81 -2.48 1.62 4.48
N ARG A 82 -2.48 0.29 4.44
CA ARG A 82 -3.73 -0.51 4.47
C ARG A 82 -4.29 -0.72 5.88
N SER A 83 -3.51 -0.41 6.92
CA SER A 83 -3.99 -0.42 8.31
C SER A 83 -4.99 0.71 8.63
N LYS A 84 -5.19 1.65 7.70
CA LYS A 84 -6.07 2.83 7.84
C LYS A 84 -6.90 3.05 6.58
N LYS A 85 -8.00 3.79 6.75
CA LYS A 85 -8.82 4.24 5.61
C LYS A 85 -8.00 5.13 4.69
N ALA A 86 -8.18 4.96 3.39
CA ALA A 86 -7.50 5.79 2.41
C ALA A 86 -7.83 7.28 2.61
N SER A 87 -9.10 7.60 2.91
CA SER A 87 -9.55 8.96 3.19
C SER A 87 -8.83 9.63 4.36
N ASP A 88 -8.54 8.86 5.43
CA ASP A 88 -7.85 9.39 6.60
C ASP A 88 -6.39 9.69 6.27
N ILE A 89 -5.70 8.78 5.56
CA ILE A 89 -4.32 9.01 5.11
C ILE A 89 -4.24 10.23 4.20
N MET A 90 -5.14 10.38 3.23
CA MET A 90 -5.12 11.51 2.31
C MET A 90 -5.46 12.85 2.99
N ARG A 91 -6.27 12.83 4.06
CA ARG A 91 -6.56 14.01 4.88
C ARG A 91 -5.34 14.39 5.72
N ASP A 92 -4.73 13.40 6.36
CA ASP A 92 -3.65 13.62 7.32
C ASP A 92 -2.33 13.89 6.58
N TYR A 93 -2.11 13.32 5.39
CA TYR A 93 -0.93 13.56 4.55
C TYR A 93 -1.35 14.00 3.14
N LYS A 94 -1.49 15.32 2.96
CA LYS A 94 -1.97 15.91 1.71
C LYS A 94 -1.06 15.59 0.53
N GLU A 95 0.25 15.39 0.73
CA GLU A 95 1.15 14.99 -0.37
C GLU A 95 0.74 13.64 -0.99
N LEU A 96 0.15 12.74 -0.19
CA LEU A 96 -0.30 11.43 -0.66
C LEU A 96 -1.67 11.46 -1.35
N SER A 97 -2.40 12.58 -1.28
CA SER A 97 -3.73 12.70 -1.91
C SER A 97 -3.72 12.56 -3.44
N GLY A 98 -2.59 12.85 -4.08
CA GLY A 98 -2.38 12.64 -5.51
C GLY A 98 -2.05 11.19 -5.89
N ASN A 99 -1.85 10.29 -4.93
CA ASN A 99 -1.46 8.92 -5.20
C ASN A 99 -2.63 8.10 -5.77
N LYS A 100 -2.45 7.56 -6.96
CA LYS A 100 -3.49 6.81 -7.69
C LYS A 100 -3.99 5.59 -6.92
N ILE A 101 -3.11 4.86 -6.21
CA ILE A 101 -3.50 3.67 -5.43
C ILE A 101 -4.45 4.07 -4.30
N LEU A 102 -4.12 5.13 -3.55
CA LEU A 102 -4.99 5.62 -2.48
C LEU A 102 -6.34 6.13 -3.01
N GLN A 103 -6.34 6.82 -4.15
CA GLN A 103 -7.58 7.30 -4.78
C GLN A 103 -8.48 6.15 -5.26
N GLU A 104 -7.91 5.11 -5.86
CA GLU A 104 -8.67 3.92 -6.27
C GLU A 104 -9.25 3.20 -5.05
N ARG A 105 -8.45 3.05 -3.99
CA ARG A 105 -8.88 2.41 -2.74
C ARG A 105 -10.00 3.19 -2.04
N ASP A 106 -9.88 4.51 -1.94
CA ASP A 106 -10.93 5.37 -1.36
C ASP A 106 -12.26 5.25 -2.14
N LYS A 107 -12.20 5.22 -3.48
CA LYS A 107 -13.39 4.99 -4.30
C LYS A 107 -14.04 3.63 -4.03
N GLU A 108 -13.25 2.59 -3.80
CA GLU A 108 -13.74 1.25 -3.45
C GLU A 108 -14.37 1.22 -2.04
N GLU A 109 -13.68 1.78 -1.05
CA GLU A 109 -14.16 1.92 0.33
C GLU A 109 -15.52 2.65 0.36
N GLN A 110 -15.65 3.76 -0.37
CA GLN A 110 -16.91 4.52 -0.47
C GLN A 110 -18.04 3.75 -1.13
N LYS A 111 -17.75 2.98 -2.20
CA LYS A 111 -18.75 2.15 -2.88
C LYS A 111 -19.29 1.08 -1.94
N GLU A 112 -18.40 0.42 -1.18
CA GLU A 112 -18.79 -0.63 -0.26
C GLU A 112 -19.62 -0.08 0.91
N GLN A 113 -19.23 1.08 1.44
CA GLN A 113 -19.98 1.74 2.51
C GLN A 113 -21.40 2.15 2.07
N LYS A 114 -21.56 2.65 0.83
CA LYS A 114 -22.88 2.94 0.24
C LYS A 114 -23.75 1.69 0.09
N LYS A 115 -23.19 0.53 -0.26
CA LYS A 115 -23.94 -0.73 -0.33
C LYS A 115 -24.44 -1.15 1.05
N ILE A 116 -23.57 -1.07 2.07
CA ILE A 116 -23.91 -1.42 3.45
C ILE A 116 -25.02 -0.51 3.98
N GLU A 117 -24.95 0.80 3.74
CA GLU A 117 -25.98 1.75 4.17
C GLU A 117 -27.34 1.47 3.51
N LYS A 118 -27.35 1.18 2.20
CA LYS A 118 -28.57 0.78 1.48
C LYS A 118 -29.17 -0.51 2.03
N ALA A 119 -28.34 -1.49 2.41
CA ALA A 119 -28.81 -2.73 3.02
C ALA A 119 -29.42 -2.51 4.41
N LYS A 120 -28.84 -1.59 5.21
CA LYS A 120 -29.38 -1.23 6.53
C LYS A 120 -30.72 -0.49 6.45
N LYS A 121 -30.91 0.39 5.46
CA LYS A 121 -32.18 1.12 5.24
C LYS A 121 -33.34 0.25 4.73
N ARG A 122 -33.06 -0.99 4.32
CA ARG A 122 -34.05 -1.97 3.85
C ARG A 122 -34.48 -2.97 4.93
N ARG A 123 -33.95 -2.82 6.14
CA ARG A 123 -34.38 -3.54 7.35
C ARG A 123 -35.15 -2.56 8.23
#